data_AF-A0A1V5XQT9-F1
#
_entry.id   AF-A0A1V5XQT9-F1
#
_cell.length_a   1.000
_cell.length_b   1.000
_cell.length_c   1.000
_cell.angle_alpha   90.00
_cell.angle_beta   90.00
_cell.angle_gamma   90.00
#
_symmetry.space_group_name_H-M   'P 1'
#
loop_
_entity.id
_entity.type
_entity.pdbx_description
1 polymer ?
#
loop_
_entity_poly.entity_id
_entity_poly.type
_entity_poly.pdbx_seq_one_letter_code
_entity_poly.pdbx_strand_id
1 'polypeptide(L)'
;MPLAGCYKDLAITACMMADVDISPEDKERHCHEAIDAALEALRIYRVQSNPAEYAETQTLLWAAYSALAEVDGRAESCKRAIYACQAAIRVYDKISPGEKAYAQKNLAHSFIALAEMEKHSENCQSAIEAWQDALEYYTEERAPMEHADILRGLAYAYILLSREEPEEEVWLKKALKCYKKALPIYQQREREMAGMEGPAAHEAGERAESCRRSLQSCRAMIKARRKQKTEQLQKKEENGK
;
A
#
# COMPACT_ATOMS: atom_id res chain seq x y z
N MET A 1 -32.86 -8.57 -4.39
CA MET A 1 -31.64 -7.93 -4.94
C MET A 1 -31.62 -6.40 -4.89
N PRO A 2 -32.69 -5.63 -5.17
CA PRO A 2 -32.57 -4.16 -5.23
C PRO A 2 -32.10 -3.53 -3.91
N LEU A 3 -32.52 -4.07 -2.76
CA LEU A 3 -32.09 -3.59 -1.44
C LEU A 3 -30.58 -3.71 -1.19
N ALA A 4 -29.93 -4.80 -1.65
CA ALA A 4 -28.49 -4.99 -1.50
C ALA A 4 -27.69 -4.03 -2.39
N GLY A 5 -28.22 -3.71 -3.58
CA GLY A 5 -27.68 -2.69 -4.46
C GLY A 5 -27.70 -1.32 -3.79
N CYS A 6 -28.83 -0.92 -3.20
CA CYS A 6 -28.93 0.35 -2.49
C CYS A 6 -27.94 0.48 -1.32
N TYR A 7 -27.75 -0.57 -0.53
CA TYR A 7 -26.75 -0.55 0.55
C TYR A 7 -25.32 -0.42 0.01
N LYS A 8 -25.01 -1.10 -1.10
CA LYS A 8 -23.71 -0.97 -1.75
C LYS A 8 -23.49 0.45 -2.29
N ASP A 9 -24.49 1.03 -2.94
CA ASP A 9 -24.41 2.40 -3.47
C ASP A 9 -24.23 3.43 -2.34
N LEU A 10 -24.90 3.22 -1.21
CA LEU A 10 -24.70 4.01 0.00
C LEU A 10 -23.26 3.86 0.53
N ALA A 11 -22.72 2.63 0.58
CA ALA A 11 -21.35 2.39 1.00
C ALA A 11 -20.33 3.08 0.06
N ILE A 12 -20.55 3.02 -1.26
CA ILE A 12 -19.72 3.73 -2.24
C ILE A 12 -19.73 5.23 -1.96
N THR A 13 -20.93 5.81 -1.81
CA THR A 13 -21.09 7.25 -1.57
C THR A 13 -20.41 7.67 -0.27
N ALA A 14 -20.59 6.91 0.80
CA ALA A 14 -19.97 7.20 2.09
C ALA A 14 -18.44 7.06 2.04
N CYS A 15 -17.88 6.07 1.34
CA CYS A 15 -16.44 5.99 1.09
C CYS A 15 -15.92 7.23 0.35
N MET A 16 -16.62 7.67 -0.70
CA MET A 16 -16.23 8.86 -1.46
C MET A 16 -16.25 10.13 -0.59
N MET A 17 -17.23 10.26 0.31
CA MET A 17 -17.29 11.37 1.26
C MET A 17 -16.12 11.32 2.25
N ALA A 18 -15.85 10.16 2.84
CA ALA A 18 -14.71 9.98 3.75
C ALA A 18 -13.36 10.33 3.11
N ASP A 19 -13.19 10.08 1.80
CA ASP A 19 -11.95 10.38 1.08
C ASP A 19 -11.73 11.88 0.84
N VAL A 20 -12.82 12.67 0.69
CA VAL A 20 -12.72 14.12 0.39
C VAL A 20 -12.81 14.99 1.64
N ASP A 21 -13.27 14.46 2.77
CA ASP A 21 -13.45 15.22 3.99
C ASP A 21 -12.14 15.58 4.68
N ILE A 22 -12.03 16.87 4.99
CA ILE A 22 -10.86 17.44 5.67
C ILE A 22 -11.03 17.38 7.20
N SER A 23 -12.27 17.37 7.70
CA SER A 23 -12.55 17.20 9.14
C SER A 23 -12.38 15.73 9.54
N PRO A 24 -11.54 15.43 10.55
CA PRO A 24 -11.43 14.08 11.09
C PRO A 24 -12.77 13.53 11.59
N GLU A 25 -13.60 14.36 12.21
CA GLU A 25 -14.90 13.97 12.75
C GLU A 25 -15.90 13.57 11.66
N ASP A 26 -16.00 14.36 10.58
CA ASP A 26 -16.86 14.03 9.45
C ASP A 26 -16.32 12.79 8.70
N LYS A 27 -14.99 12.68 8.53
CA LYS A 27 -14.35 11.50 7.94
C LYS A 27 -14.65 10.24 8.74
N GLU A 28 -14.50 10.27 10.06
CA GLU A 28 -14.83 9.13 10.95
C GLU A 28 -16.30 8.74 10.81
N ARG A 29 -17.22 9.73 10.80
CA ARG A 29 -18.65 9.48 10.61
C ARG A 29 -18.92 8.76 9.28
N HIS A 30 -18.40 9.28 8.17
CA HIS A 30 -18.63 8.65 6.86
C HIS A 30 -17.95 7.29 6.73
N CYS A 31 -16.82 7.05 7.39
CA CYS A 31 -16.23 5.71 7.49
C CYS A 31 -17.19 4.73 8.16
N HIS A 32 -17.79 5.11 9.28
CA HIS A 32 -18.78 4.27 9.97
C HIS A 32 -20.04 4.02 9.13
N GLU A 33 -20.56 5.05 8.46
CA GLU A 33 -21.69 4.90 7.54
C GLU A 33 -21.36 3.93 6.38
N ALA A 34 -20.17 4.02 5.81
CA ALA A 34 -19.70 3.12 4.77
C ALA A 34 -19.58 1.67 5.25
N ILE A 35 -19.01 1.47 6.45
CA ILE A 35 -18.89 0.16 7.09
C ILE A 35 -20.26 -0.46 7.31
N ASP A 36 -21.20 0.26 7.92
CA ASP A 36 -22.53 -0.25 8.23
C ASP A 36 -23.28 -0.63 6.95
N ALA A 37 -23.25 0.23 5.94
CA ALA A 37 -23.89 -0.02 4.65
C ALA A 37 -23.26 -1.23 3.92
N ALA A 38 -21.92 -1.35 3.91
CA ALA A 38 -21.24 -2.50 3.32
C ALA A 38 -21.57 -3.82 4.06
N LEU A 39 -21.67 -3.78 5.39
CA LEU A 39 -22.05 -4.95 6.19
C LEU A 39 -23.50 -5.39 5.93
N GLU A 40 -24.45 -4.46 5.77
CA GLU A 40 -25.83 -4.79 5.37
C GLU A 40 -25.89 -5.41 3.97
N ALA A 41 -25.11 -4.88 3.01
CA ALA A 41 -24.99 -5.47 1.69
C ALA A 41 -24.43 -6.91 1.76
N LEU A 42 -23.41 -7.16 2.60
CA LEU A 42 -22.80 -8.49 2.80
C LEU A 42 -23.71 -9.50 3.53
N ARG A 43 -24.78 -9.06 4.20
CA ARG A 43 -25.80 -10.00 4.71
C ARG A 43 -26.60 -10.64 3.58
N ILE A 44 -26.73 -9.94 2.46
CA ILE A 44 -27.52 -10.36 1.29
C ILE A 44 -26.60 -10.96 0.21
N TYR A 45 -25.53 -10.27 -0.18
CA TYR A 45 -24.55 -10.81 -1.12
C TYR A 45 -23.77 -11.95 -0.47
N ARG A 46 -23.77 -13.12 -1.12
CA ARG A 46 -23.07 -14.32 -0.66
C ARG A 46 -22.11 -14.81 -1.73
N VAL A 47 -21.01 -15.42 -1.32
CA VAL A 47 -20.00 -15.98 -2.23
C VAL A 47 -20.61 -16.95 -3.25
N GLN A 48 -21.62 -17.73 -2.87
CA GLN A 48 -22.23 -18.75 -3.73
C GLN A 48 -23.18 -18.17 -4.77
N SER A 49 -23.93 -17.11 -4.44
CA SER A 49 -24.98 -16.55 -5.29
C SER A 49 -24.55 -15.28 -6.01
N ASN A 50 -23.66 -14.50 -5.41
CA ASN A 50 -23.23 -13.17 -5.83
C ASN A 50 -21.72 -12.99 -5.58
N PRO A 51 -20.86 -13.84 -6.18
CA PRO A 51 -19.43 -13.80 -5.89
C PRO A 51 -18.80 -12.45 -6.21
N ALA A 52 -19.12 -11.86 -7.37
CA ALA A 52 -18.58 -10.58 -7.78
C ALA A 52 -19.03 -9.46 -6.84
N GLU A 53 -20.34 -9.33 -6.58
CA GLU A 53 -20.86 -8.28 -5.71
C GLU A 53 -20.39 -8.45 -4.27
N TYR A 54 -20.23 -9.68 -3.78
CA TYR A 54 -19.62 -9.95 -2.48
C TYR A 54 -18.18 -9.43 -2.43
N ALA A 55 -17.37 -9.76 -3.43
CA ALA A 55 -15.96 -9.36 -3.47
C ALA A 55 -15.80 -7.84 -3.61
N GLU A 56 -16.61 -7.19 -4.45
CA GLU A 56 -16.66 -5.74 -4.57
C GLU A 56 -17.08 -5.07 -3.25
N THR A 57 -18.07 -5.64 -2.55
CA THR A 57 -18.49 -5.11 -1.24
C THR A 57 -17.40 -5.29 -0.18
N GLN A 58 -16.62 -6.37 -0.23
CA GLN A 58 -15.44 -6.53 0.62
C GLN A 58 -14.36 -5.48 0.31
N THR A 59 -14.16 -5.12 -0.96
CA THR A 59 -13.26 -4.02 -1.33
C THR A 59 -13.74 -2.67 -0.77
N LEU A 60 -15.04 -2.40 -0.77
CA LEU A 60 -15.60 -1.20 -0.12
C LEU A 60 -15.37 -1.20 1.40
N LEU A 61 -15.56 -2.36 2.03
CA LEU A 61 -15.30 -2.52 3.46
C LEU A 61 -13.82 -2.30 3.79
N TRP A 62 -12.90 -2.76 2.94
CA TRP A 62 -11.47 -2.44 3.06
C TRP A 62 -11.22 -0.93 2.97
N ALA A 63 -11.81 -0.24 2.00
CA ALA A 63 -11.63 1.21 1.83
C ALA A 63 -12.08 1.97 3.07
N ALA A 64 -13.27 1.65 3.58
CA ALA A 64 -13.83 2.29 4.77
C ALA A 64 -12.98 2.03 6.04
N TYR A 65 -12.52 0.79 6.26
CA TYR A 65 -11.64 0.50 7.40
C TYR A 65 -10.24 1.10 7.25
N SER A 66 -9.72 1.23 6.04
CA SER A 66 -8.43 1.88 5.79
C SER A 66 -8.51 3.37 6.08
N ALA A 67 -9.56 4.05 5.61
CA ALA A 67 -9.82 5.44 5.92
C ALA A 67 -10.06 5.65 7.43
N LEU A 68 -10.77 4.72 8.10
CA LEU A 68 -10.97 4.78 9.55
C LEU A 68 -9.65 4.65 10.31
N ALA A 69 -8.75 3.75 9.87
CA ALA A 69 -7.44 3.57 10.48
C ALA A 69 -6.55 4.82 10.44
N GLU A 70 -6.70 5.66 9.40
CA GLU A 70 -6.02 6.95 9.30
C GLU A 70 -6.52 7.97 10.34
N VAL A 71 -7.79 7.86 10.74
CA VAL A 71 -8.42 8.80 11.68
C VAL A 71 -8.30 8.33 13.13
N ASP A 72 -8.60 7.05 13.39
CA ASP A 72 -8.64 6.51 14.75
C ASP A 72 -7.26 6.04 15.25
N GLY A 73 -6.31 5.78 14.33
CA GLY A 73 -4.97 5.28 14.64
C GLY A 73 -4.97 3.89 15.29
N ARG A 74 -6.01 3.08 15.09
CA ARG A 74 -6.20 1.80 15.79
C ARG A 74 -5.80 0.61 14.92
N ALA A 75 -5.01 -0.28 15.51
CA ALA A 75 -4.62 -1.55 14.87
C ALA A 75 -5.81 -2.44 14.49
N GLU A 76 -6.93 -2.35 15.20
CA GLU A 76 -8.15 -3.12 14.86
C GLU A 76 -8.72 -2.72 13.50
N SER A 77 -8.74 -1.42 13.17
CA SER A 77 -9.21 -0.92 11.87
C SER A 77 -8.32 -1.45 10.73
N CYS A 78 -7.00 -1.45 10.91
CA CYS A 78 -6.07 -2.11 9.98
C CYS A 78 -6.32 -3.62 9.83
N LYS A 79 -6.55 -4.34 10.93
CA LYS A 79 -6.85 -5.80 10.90
C LYS A 79 -8.14 -6.10 10.16
N ARG A 80 -9.16 -5.26 10.31
CA ARG A 80 -10.44 -5.38 9.59
C ARG A 80 -10.27 -5.09 8.10
N ALA A 81 -9.47 -4.10 7.72
CA ALA A 81 -9.10 -3.84 6.34
C ALA A 81 -8.37 -5.05 5.70
N ILE A 82 -7.39 -5.63 6.41
CA ILE A 82 -6.68 -6.86 5.99
C ILE A 82 -7.65 -8.00 5.76
N TYR A 83 -8.57 -8.25 6.69
CA TYR A 83 -9.57 -9.32 6.57
C TYR A 83 -10.45 -9.13 5.32
N ALA A 84 -10.91 -7.89 5.07
CA ALA A 84 -11.74 -7.57 3.93
C ALA A 84 -11.00 -7.80 2.59
N CYS A 85 -9.74 -7.36 2.47
CA CYS A 85 -8.89 -7.68 1.31
C CYS A 85 -8.73 -9.18 1.10
N GLN A 86 -8.40 -9.94 2.15
CA GLN A 86 -8.25 -11.40 2.04
C GLN A 86 -9.56 -12.08 1.62
N ALA A 87 -10.72 -11.57 2.07
CA ALA A 87 -12.02 -12.07 1.65
C ALA A 87 -12.29 -11.82 0.17
N ALA A 88 -11.95 -10.63 -0.35
CA ALA A 88 -12.05 -10.30 -1.77
C ALA A 88 -11.10 -11.17 -2.61
N ILE A 89 -9.83 -11.30 -2.21
CA ILE A 89 -8.80 -12.11 -2.89
C ILE A 89 -9.25 -13.56 -3.07
N ARG A 90 -9.82 -14.20 -2.03
CA ARG A 90 -10.31 -15.60 -2.11
C ARG A 90 -11.37 -15.81 -3.20
N VAL A 91 -12.14 -14.77 -3.51
CA VAL A 91 -13.15 -14.84 -4.58
C VAL A 91 -12.51 -14.50 -5.93
N TYR A 92 -11.77 -13.38 -6.00
CA TYR A 92 -11.14 -12.92 -7.24
C TYR A 92 -10.10 -13.88 -7.80
N ASP A 93 -9.44 -14.67 -6.96
CA ASP A 93 -8.54 -15.74 -7.38
C ASP A 93 -9.15 -16.69 -8.41
N LYS A 94 -10.48 -16.86 -8.39
CA LYS A 94 -11.21 -17.76 -9.29
C LYS A 94 -11.81 -17.07 -10.50
N ILE A 95 -11.97 -15.74 -10.48
CA ILE A 95 -12.83 -15.03 -11.44
C ILE A 95 -12.19 -13.81 -12.10
N SER A 96 -11.20 -13.17 -11.48
CA SER A 96 -10.60 -11.94 -12.02
C SER A 96 -9.19 -11.71 -11.50
N PRO A 97 -8.14 -12.01 -12.30
CA PRO A 97 -6.75 -11.75 -11.92
C PRO A 97 -6.44 -10.26 -11.67
N GLY A 98 -7.09 -9.35 -12.41
CA GLY A 98 -6.89 -7.92 -12.22
C GLY A 98 -7.44 -7.41 -10.89
N GLU A 99 -8.65 -7.83 -10.53
CA GLU A 99 -9.25 -7.48 -9.24
C GLU A 99 -8.53 -8.17 -8.07
N LYS A 100 -8.01 -9.39 -8.27
CA LYS A 100 -7.12 -10.04 -7.31
C LYS A 100 -5.89 -9.20 -7.05
N ALA A 101 -5.23 -8.71 -8.12
CA ALA A 101 -4.03 -7.88 -7.99
C ALA A 101 -4.32 -6.53 -7.31
N TYR A 102 -5.47 -5.92 -7.61
CA TYR A 102 -5.91 -4.71 -6.94
C TYR A 102 -6.09 -4.93 -5.43
N ALA A 103 -6.78 -6.01 -5.05
CA ALA A 103 -6.96 -6.37 -3.64
C ALA A 103 -5.63 -6.75 -2.95
N GLN A 104 -4.69 -7.38 -3.65
CA GLN A 104 -3.34 -7.68 -3.14
C GLN A 104 -2.52 -6.40 -2.89
N LYS A 105 -2.54 -5.44 -3.82
CA LYS A 105 -1.89 -4.12 -3.63
C LYS A 105 -2.41 -3.44 -2.36
N ASN A 106 -3.72 -3.48 -2.17
CA ASN A 106 -4.39 -2.87 -1.03
C ASN A 106 -4.17 -3.62 0.29
N LEU A 107 -4.09 -4.95 0.25
CA LEU A 107 -3.69 -5.78 1.37
C LEU A 107 -2.31 -5.37 1.90
N ALA A 108 -1.36 -5.14 0.98
CA ALA A 108 -0.01 -4.70 1.36
C ALA A 108 -0.01 -3.32 2.04
N HIS A 109 -0.80 -2.36 1.55
CA HIS A 109 -0.96 -1.06 2.23
C HIS A 109 -1.48 -1.21 3.66
N SER A 110 -2.49 -2.04 3.87
CA SER A 110 -3.04 -2.28 5.21
C SER A 110 -2.04 -2.97 6.14
N PHE A 111 -1.18 -3.85 5.62
CA PHE A 111 -0.09 -4.43 6.40
C PHE A 111 0.96 -3.39 6.79
N ILE A 112 1.30 -2.43 5.92
CA ILE A 112 2.22 -1.35 6.27
C ILE A 112 1.64 -0.46 7.37
N ALA A 113 0.37 -0.07 7.26
CA ALA A 113 -0.29 0.70 8.31
C ALA A 113 -0.30 -0.06 9.64
N LEU A 114 -0.52 -1.38 9.62
CA LEU A 114 -0.44 -2.21 10.82
C LEU A 114 0.99 -2.35 11.36
N ALA A 115 2.00 -2.43 10.49
CA ALA A 115 3.41 -2.52 10.87
C ALA A 115 3.89 -1.31 11.68
N GLU A 116 3.34 -0.13 11.41
CA GLU A 116 3.63 1.08 12.19
C GLU A 116 3.05 1.04 13.61
N MET A 117 2.12 0.11 13.90
CA MET A 117 1.43 -0.03 15.18
C MET A 117 1.85 -1.27 15.98
N GLU A 118 2.01 -2.43 15.32
CA GLU A 118 2.39 -3.69 15.96
C GLU A 118 3.08 -4.65 14.98
N LYS A 119 3.81 -5.64 15.54
CA LYS A 119 4.45 -6.76 14.78
C LYS A 119 5.15 -6.26 13.51
N HIS A 120 6.01 -5.25 13.69
CA HIS A 120 6.54 -4.42 12.62
C HIS A 120 7.17 -5.24 11.51
N SER A 121 8.10 -6.13 11.86
CA SER A 121 8.84 -6.95 10.91
C SER A 121 7.94 -7.99 10.21
N GLU A 122 7.05 -8.67 10.93
CA GLU A 122 6.14 -9.66 10.34
C GLU A 122 5.13 -9.01 9.37
N ASN A 123 4.59 -7.85 9.73
CA ASN A 123 3.67 -7.12 8.88
C ASN A 123 4.37 -6.52 7.66
N CYS A 124 5.61 -6.01 7.79
CA CYS A 124 6.39 -5.59 6.64
C CYS A 124 6.67 -6.74 5.67
N GLN A 125 6.99 -7.93 6.18
CA GLN A 125 7.21 -9.12 5.36
C GLN A 125 5.91 -9.55 4.65
N SER A 126 4.77 -9.51 5.34
CA SER A 126 3.45 -9.79 4.75
C SER A 126 3.08 -8.77 3.66
N ALA A 127 3.41 -7.48 3.84
CA ALA A 127 3.22 -6.46 2.83
C ALA A 127 4.08 -6.72 1.57
N ILE A 128 5.33 -7.16 1.77
CA ILE A 128 6.23 -7.50 0.66
C ILE A 128 5.66 -8.65 -0.18
N GLU A 129 5.15 -9.70 0.46
CA GLU A 129 4.53 -10.84 -0.21
C GLU A 129 3.30 -10.40 -1.02
N ALA A 130 2.38 -9.67 -0.42
CA ALA A 130 1.18 -9.18 -1.10
C ALA A 130 1.49 -8.26 -2.30
N TRP A 131 2.50 -7.38 -2.19
CA TRP A 131 2.93 -6.57 -3.34
C TRP A 131 3.65 -7.39 -4.41
N GLN A 132 4.41 -8.42 -4.05
CA GLN A 132 5.03 -9.32 -5.02
C GLN A 132 3.96 -10.07 -5.83
N ASP A 133 2.91 -10.56 -5.16
CA ASP A 133 1.75 -11.17 -5.82
C ASP A 133 1.06 -10.17 -6.77
N ALA A 134 0.89 -8.91 -6.35
CA ALA A 134 0.29 -7.88 -7.19
C ALA A 134 1.13 -7.58 -8.45
N LEU A 135 2.46 -7.66 -8.37
CA LEU A 135 3.37 -7.46 -9.50
C LEU A 135 3.32 -8.57 -10.55
N GLU A 136 2.74 -9.74 -10.25
CA GLU A 136 2.48 -10.76 -11.27
C GLU A 136 1.48 -10.26 -12.32
N TYR A 137 0.56 -9.39 -11.92
CA TYR A 137 -0.40 -8.76 -12.82
C TYR A 137 0.04 -7.36 -13.27
N TYR A 138 0.43 -6.49 -12.33
CA TYR A 138 0.83 -5.12 -12.63
C TYR A 138 2.28 -5.07 -13.10
N THR A 139 2.51 -5.43 -14.36
CA THR A 139 3.83 -5.32 -15.00
C THR A 139 4.07 -3.91 -15.55
N GLU A 140 5.33 -3.60 -15.85
CA GLU A 140 5.71 -2.33 -16.48
C GLU A 140 4.98 -2.10 -17.81
N GLU A 141 4.75 -3.16 -18.59
CA GLU A 141 4.06 -3.08 -19.88
C GLU A 141 2.54 -2.95 -19.73
N ARG A 142 1.94 -3.66 -18.76
CA ARG A 142 0.49 -3.69 -18.59
C ARG A 142 -0.02 -2.43 -17.91
N ALA A 143 0.66 -1.98 -16.85
CA ALA A 143 0.23 -0.87 -16.02
C ALA A 143 1.46 -0.17 -15.42
N PRO A 144 2.20 0.61 -16.23
CA PRO A 144 3.49 1.18 -15.82
C PRO A 144 3.42 1.95 -14.49
N MET A 145 2.40 2.79 -14.33
CA MET A 145 2.24 3.61 -13.11
C MET A 145 1.96 2.78 -11.88
N GLU A 146 1.06 1.79 -11.97
CA GLU A 146 0.76 0.87 -10.86
C GLU A 146 1.98 0.02 -10.50
N HIS A 147 2.70 -0.48 -11.49
CA HIS A 147 3.96 -1.20 -11.29
C HIS A 147 5.00 -0.32 -10.55
N ALA A 148 5.14 0.96 -10.93
CA ALA A 148 6.04 1.89 -10.26
C ALA A 148 5.61 2.20 -8.82
N ASP A 149 4.31 2.38 -8.57
CA ASP A 149 3.75 2.62 -7.24
C ASP A 149 3.94 1.41 -6.31
N ILE A 150 3.74 0.20 -6.81
CA ILE A 150 4.01 -1.04 -6.04
C ILE A 150 5.51 -1.20 -5.76
N LEU A 151 6.39 -0.94 -6.72
CA LEU A 151 7.83 -0.95 -6.49
C LEU A 151 8.25 0.08 -5.42
N ARG A 152 7.63 1.26 -5.42
CA ARG A 152 7.86 2.29 -4.39
C ARG A 152 7.41 1.79 -3.01
N GLY A 153 6.25 1.14 -2.93
CA GLY A 153 5.76 0.47 -1.73
C GLY A 153 6.73 -0.58 -1.20
N LEU A 154 7.15 -1.52 -2.06
CA LEU A 154 8.15 -2.53 -1.71
C LEU A 154 9.44 -1.92 -1.17
N ALA A 155 9.91 -0.82 -1.79
CA ALA A 155 11.09 -0.13 -1.32
C ALA A 155 10.92 0.45 0.09
N TYR A 156 9.74 0.97 0.41
CA TYR A 156 9.41 1.46 1.75
C TYR A 156 9.42 0.32 2.78
N ALA A 157 8.77 -0.82 2.50
CA ALA A 157 8.80 -1.99 3.40
C ALA A 157 10.22 -2.50 3.66
N TYR A 158 11.06 -2.56 2.62
CA TYR A 158 12.46 -2.93 2.80
C TYR A 158 13.24 -1.93 3.65
N ILE A 159 12.96 -0.63 3.57
CA ILE A 159 13.56 0.36 4.47
C ILE A 159 13.13 0.11 5.91
N LEU A 160 11.84 -0.16 6.14
CA LEU A 160 11.29 -0.47 7.46
C LEU A 160 11.98 -1.68 8.08
N LEU A 161 12.04 -2.82 7.36
CA LEU A 161 12.78 -4.01 7.80
C LEU A 161 14.26 -3.73 8.09
N SER A 162 14.88 -2.85 7.31
CA SER A 162 16.27 -2.46 7.53
C SER A 162 16.50 -1.67 8.82
N ARG A 163 15.48 -1.33 9.61
CA ARG A 163 15.65 -0.67 10.90
C ARG A 163 15.74 -1.66 12.06
N GLU A 164 15.19 -2.86 11.88
CA GLU A 164 15.05 -3.85 12.96
C GLU A 164 15.89 -5.11 12.72
N GLU A 165 16.10 -5.50 11.46
CA GLU A 165 16.75 -6.77 11.12
C GLU A 165 18.28 -6.63 10.97
N PRO A 166 19.08 -7.64 11.38
CA PRO A 166 20.55 -7.59 11.35
C PRO A 166 21.12 -7.53 9.91
N GLU A 167 20.33 -7.88 8.90
CA GLU A 167 20.69 -7.80 7.48
C GLU A 167 20.38 -6.43 6.84
N GLU A 168 20.54 -5.36 7.62
CA GLU A 168 20.39 -3.94 7.26
C GLU A 168 20.74 -3.61 5.79
N GLU A 169 21.97 -3.92 5.37
CA GLU A 169 22.46 -3.55 4.04
C GLU A 169 21.79 -4.36 2.92
N VAL A 170 21.36 -5.59 3.19
CA VAL A 170 20.63 -6.43 2.24
C VAL A 170 19.28 -5.79 1.92
N TRP A 171 18.55 -5.41 2.96
CA TRP A 171 17.25 -4.75 2.83
C TRP A 171 17.35 -3.40 2.11
N LEU A 172 18.31 -2.55 2.48
CA LEU A 172 18.54 -1.28 1.77
C LEU A 172 18.94 -1.48 0.30
N LYS A 173 19.69 -2.54 -0.04
CA LYS A 173 20.00 -2.88 -1.43
C LYS A 173 18.75 -3.28 -2.20
N LYS A 174 17.84 -4.05 -1.59
CA LYS A 174 16.54 -4.39 -2.19
C LYS A 174 15.70 -3.13 -2.41
N ALA A 175 15.60 -2.25 -1.42
CA ALA A 175 14.91 -0.95 -1.57
C ALA A 175 15.50 -0.10 -2.71
N LEU A 176 16.83 0.01 -2.77
CA LEU A 176 17.52 0.75 -3.82
C LEU A 176 17.25 0.17 -5.21
N LYS A 177 17.16 -1.16 -5.34
CA LYS A 177 16.82 -1.83 -6.60
C LYS A 177 15.40 -1.46 -7.04
N CYS A 178 14.43 -1.46 -6.13
CA CYS A 178 13.05 -1.07 -6.42
C CYS A 178 12.95 0.40 -6.86
N TYR A 179 13.54 1.36 -6.13
CA TYR A 179 13.53 2.76 -6.56
C TYR A 179 14.22 2.99 -7.90
N LYS A 180 15.32 2.28 -8.19
CA LYS A 180 16.00 2.36 -9.49
C LYS A 180 15.12 1.90 -10.64
N LYS A 181 14.23 0.94 -10.42
CA LYS A 181 13.26 0.46 -11.41
C LYS A 181 12.05 1.39 -11.54
N ALA A 182 11.55 1.96 -10.44
CA ALA A 182 10.39 2.85 -10.46
C ALA A 182 10.70 4.24 -11.05
N LEU A 183 11.89 4.79 -10.78
CA LEU A 183 12.23 6.17 -11.16
C LEU A 183 12.12 6.46 -12.67
N PRO A 184 12.63 5.60 -13.59
CA PRO A 184 12.48 5.85 -15.03
C PRO A 184 11.02 5.94 -15.48
N ILE A 185 10.13 5.15 -14.88
CA ILE A 185 8.69 5.14 -15.19
C ILE A 185 8.06 6.47 -14.77
N TYR A 186 8.33 6.93 -13.54
CA TYR A 186 7.84 8.24 -13.10
C TYR A 186 8.40 9.40 -13.92
N GLN A 187 9.68 9.35 -14.29
CA GLN A 187 10.28 10.37 -15.15
C GLN A 187 9.67 10.39 -16.54
N GLN A 188 9.32 9.22 -17.08
CA GLN A 188 8.62 9.12 -18.35
C GLN A 188 7.23 9.74 -18.25
N ARG A 189 6.48 9.44 -17.17
CA ARG A 189 5.18 10.05 -16.91
C ARG A 189 5.27 11.57 -16.73
N GLU A 190 6.25 12.06 -15.99
CA GLU A 190 6.53 13.49 -15.80
C GLU A 190 6.76 14.19 -17.16
N ARG A 191 7.51 13.56 -18.07
CA ARG A 191 7.72 14.10 -19.43
C ARG A 191 6.47 14.08 -20.29
N GLU A 192 5.66 13.02 -20.21
CA GLU A 192 4.39 12.92 -20.93
C GLU A 192 3.40 14.00 -20.52
N MET A 193 3.42 14.37 -19.24
CA MET A 193 2.58 15.44 -18.69
C MET A 193 3.22 16.82 -18.80
N ALA A 194 4.45 16.94 -19.35
CA ALA A 194 5.15 18.21 -19.45
C ALA A 194 4.41 19.16 -20.41
N GLY A 195 4.08 20.36 -19.91
CA GLY A 195 3.32 21.35 -20.66
C GLY A 195 1.79 21.19 -20.58
N MET A 196 1.28 20.18 -19.87
CA MET A 196 -0.13 20.13 -19.47
C MET A 196 -0.33 20.92 -18.17
N GLU A 197 -1.40 21.71 -18.11
CA GLU A 197 -1.80 22.40 -16.87
C GLU A 197 -2.80 21.53 -16.08
N GLY A 198 -2.65 21.49 -14.75
CA GLY A 198 -3.61 20.86 -13.85
C GLY A 198 -3.00 19.87 -12.84
N PRO A 199 -3.83 19.31 -11.93
CA PRO A 199 -3.38 18.49 -10.81
C PRO A 199 -2.57 17.26 -11.25
N ALA A 200 -2.94 16.64 -12.36
CA ALA A 200 -2.27 15.43 -12.85
C ALA A 200 -0.82 15.68 -13.30
N ALA A 201 -0.51 16.86 -13.83
CA ALA A 201 0.86 17.21 -14.23
C ALA A 201 1.73 17.50 -13.00
N HIS A 202 1.17 18.20 -12.02
CA HIS A 202 1.82 18.43 -10.73
C HIS A 202 2.14 17.10 -10.02
N GLU A 203 1.15 16.22 -9.92
CA GLU A 203 1.30 14.92 -9.27
C GLU A 203 2.36 14.04 -9.95
N ALA A 204 2.43 14.06 -11.29
CA ALA A 204 3.47 13.33 -12.02
C ALA A 204 4.89 13.80 -11.65
N GLY A 205 5.09 15.12 -11.53
CA GLY A 205 6.35 15.71 -11.07
C GLY A 205 6.67 15.35 -9.63
N GLU A 206 5.70 15.47 -8.73
CA GLU A 206 5.87 15.13 -7.30
C GLU A 206 6.25 13.66 -7.09
N ARG A 207 5.60 12.73 -7.80
CA ARG A 207 5.93 11.30 -7.74
C ARG A 207 7.36 11.04 -8.20
N ALA A 208 7.79 11.64 -9.32
CA ALA A 208 9.15 11.51 -9.83
C ALA A 208 10.19 12.08 -8.87
N GLU A 209 9.93 13.24 -8.29
CA GLU A 209 10.82 13.88 -7.33
C GLU A 209 10.91 13.10 -6.01
N SER A 210 9.76 12.68 -5.46
CA SER A 210 9.68 11.86 -4.25
C SER A 210 10.46 10.56 -4.39
N CYS A 211 10.33 9.86 -5.53
CA CYS A 211 11.12 8.67 -5.83
C CYS A 211 12.62 8.99 -5.92
N ARG A 212 13.01 10.12 -6.53
CA ARG A 212 14.41 10.56 -6.64
C ARG A 212 15.03 10.84 -5.27
N ARG A 213 14.32 11.56 -4.40
CA ARG A 213 14.75 11.85 -3.01
C ARG A 213 14.91 10.55 -2.21
N SER A 214 13.94 9.65 -2.30
CA SER A 214 13.98 8.35 -1.61
C SER A 214 15.15 7.47 -2.07
N LEU A 215 15.43 7.46 -3.38
CA LEU A 215 16.59 6.77 -3.96
C LEU A 215 17.92 7.33 -3.44
N GLN A 216 18.04 8.66 -3.35
CA GLN A 216 19.23 9.31 -2.79
C GLN A 216 19.40 9.00 -1.30
N SER A 217 18.31 9.03 -0.53
CA SER A 217 18.30 8.65 0.88
C SER A 217 18.80 7.22 1.08
N CYS A 218 18.31 6.25 0.29
CA CYS A 218 18.79 4.86 0.32
C CYS A 218 20.30 4.76 0.07
N ARG A 219 20.84 5.49 -0.91
CA ARG A 219 22.29 5.51 -1.18
C ARG A 219 23.07 6.08 -0.01
N ALA A 220 22.57 7.15 0.61
CA ALA A 220 23.20 7.77 1.77
C ALA A 220 23.23 6.81 2.97
N MET A 221 22.11 6.13 3.26
CA MET A 221 22.03 5.15 4.35
C MET A 221 23.05 4.00 4.16
N ILE A 222 23.15 3.43 2.95
CA ILE A 222 24.14 2.38 2.66
C ILE A 222 25.57 2.89 2.87
N LYS A 223 25.89 4.10 2.40
CA LYS A 223 27.22 4.70 2.54
C LYS A 223 27.57 4.93 4.02
N ALA A 224 26.63 5.47 4.80
CA ALA A 224 26.81 5.72 6.23
C ALA A 224 27.09 4.44 7.00
N ARG A 225 26.30 3.37 6.76
CA ARG A 225 26.49 2.06 7.41
C ARG A 225 27.83 1.42 7.10
N ARG A 226 28.26 1.48 5.84
CA ARG A 226 29.60 0.99 5.44
C ARG A 226 30.72 1.73 6.17
N LYS A 227 30.61 3.06 6.28
CA LYS A 227 31.58 3.89 7.01
C LYS A 227 31.63 3.50 8.50
N GLN A 228 30.48 3.36 9.15
CA GLN A 228 30.39 2.93 10.55
C GLN A 228 31.03 1.55 10.77
N LYS A 229 30.79 0.60 9.86
CA LYS A 229 31.39 -0.74 9.93
C LYS A 229 32.92 -0.69 9.82
N THR A 230 33.46 0.11 8.91
CA THR A 230 34.91 0.30 8.78
C THR A 230 35.52 0.93 10.03
N GLU A 231 34.88 1.97 10.60
CA GLU A 231 35.33 2.63 11.82
C GLU A 231 35.29 1.70 13.05
N GLN A 232 34.27 0.84 13.15
CA GLN A 232 34.19 -0.16 14.22
C GLN A 232 35.30 -1.23 14.12
N LEU A 233 35.68 -1.63 12.90
CA LEU A 233 36.78 -2.57 12.68
C LEU A 233 38.13 -1.96 13.08
N GLN A 234 38.40 -0.72 12.66
CA GLN A 234 39.62 0.00 13.02
C GLN A 234 39.77 0.17 14.54
N LYS A 235 38.70 0.56 15.25
CA LYS A 235 38.71 0.67 16.72
C LYS A 235 38.97 -0.67 17.44
N LYS A 236 38.50 -1.79 16.88
CA LYS A 236 38.77 -3.12 17.44
C LYS A 236 40.23 -3.54 17.25
N GLU A 237 40.85 -3.17 16.12
CA GLU A 237 42.27 -3.42 15.87
C GLU A 237 43.19 -2.56 16.75
N GLU A 238 42.77 -1.35 17.09
CA GLU A 238 43.50 -0.43 17.98
C GLU A 238 43.40 -0.83 19.46
N ASN A 239 42.23 -1.29 19.93
CA ASN A 239 42.02 -1.70 21.34
C ASN A 239 42.46 -3.13 21.66
N GLY A 240 42.82 -3.93 20.65
CA GLY A 240 43.30 -5.30 20.79
C GLY A 240 44.84 -5.45 20.77
N LYS A 241 45.57 -4.32 20.70
CA LYS A 241 47.03 -4.22 20.83
C LYS A 241 47.39 -3.62 22.18
#